data_AF-A0A2I1G2D2-F1
#
_entry.id   AF-A0A2I1G2D2-F1
#
_cell.length_a   1.000
_cell.length_b   1.000
_cell.length_c   1.000
_cell.angle_alpha   90.00
_cell.angle_beta   90.00
_cell.angle_gamma   90.00
#
_symmetry.space_group_name_H-M   'P 1'
#
loop_
_entity.id
_entity.type
_entity.pdbx_description
1 polymer ?
#
loop_
_entity_poly.entity_id
_entity_poly.type
_entity_poly.pdbx_seq_one_letter_code
_entity_poly.pdbx_strand_id
1 'polypeptide(L)' 'GRKLAITELKCLIPLIYRKYDLELRSPLEYKSEILTSCEKLLVKVKPRKF' A
#
# COMPACT_ATOMS: atom_id res chain seq x y z
N GLY A 1 -8.33 13.87 -12.62
CA GLY A 1 -8.58 12.43 -12.37
C GLY A 1 -7.30 11.62 -12.43
N ARG A 2 -6.98 11.02 -13.59
CA ARG A 2 -5.88 10.04 -13.74
C ARG A 2 -4.47 10.57 -13.43
N LYS A 3 -4.10 11.73 -13.97
CA LYS A 3 -2.74 12.29 -13.79
C LYS A 3 -2.44 12.55 -12.31
N LEU A 4 -3.42 13.05 -11.57
CA LEU A 4 -3.29 13.30 -10.13
C LEU A 4 -3.14 11.98 -9.35
N ALA A 5 -4.01 11.00 -9.59
CA ALA A 5 -3.95 9.70 -8.92
C ALA A 5 -2.59 8.99 -9.13
N ILE A 6 -2.03 9.06 -10.34
CA ILE A 6 -0.70 8.50 -10.62
C ILE A 6 0.40 9.25 -9.84
N THR A 7 0.31 10.58 -9.75
CA THR A 7 1.26 11.38 -8.97
C THR A 7 1.20 11.01 -7.49
N GLU A 8 0.01 10.87 -6.91
CA GLU A 8 -0.18 10.48 -5.51
C GLU A 8 0.46 9.11 -5.23
N LEU A 9 0.24 8.11 -6.09
CA LEU A 9 0.86 6.80 -5.96
C LEU A 9 2.39 6.86 -6.09
N LYS A 10 2.91 7.62 -7.07
CA LYS A 10 4.35 7.80 -7.27
C LYS A 10 5.03 8.50 -6.09
N CYS A 11 4.33 9.38 -5.39
CA CYS A 11 4.84 10.03 -4.18
C CYS A 11 4.75 9.12 -2.96
N LEU A 12 3.63 8.42 -2.77
CA LEU A 12 3.36 7.62 -1.57
C LEU A 12 4.26 6.39 -1.48
N ILE A 13 4.41 5.62 -2.56
CA ILE A 13 5.21 4.39 -2.58
C ILE A 13 6.64 4.60 -2.06
N PRO A 14 7.45 5.53 -2.62
CA PRO A 14 8.83 5.72 -2.14
C PRO A 14 8.89 6.27 -0.71
N LEU A 15 7.93 7.09 -0.26
CA LEU A 15 7.90 7.59 1.12
C LEU A 15 7.77 6.46 2.14
N ILE A 16 6.96 5.44 1.81
CA ILE A 16 6.76 4.26 2.65
C ILE A 16 8.01 3.36 2.59
N TYR A 17 8.44 2.93 1.41
CA TYR A 17 9.52 1.95 1.26
C TYR A 17 10.91 2.48 1.62
N ARG A 18 11.10 3.81 1.65
CA ARG A 18 12.35 4.42 2.15
C ARG A 18 12.47 4.28 3.67
N LYS A 19 11.35 4.29 4.39
CA LYS A 19 11.34 4.31 5.86
C LYS A 19 10.99 2.96 6.48
N TYR A 20 10.31 2.09 5.74
CA TYR A 20 9.76 0.87 6.29
C TYR A 20 9.94 -0.33 5.37
N ASP A 21 10.26 -1.46 5.99
CA ASP A 21 10.11 -2.78 5.39
C ASP A 21 8.73 -3.33 5.77
N LEU A 22 7.91 -3.60 4.76
CA LEU A 22 6.55 -4.11 4.94
C LEU A 22 6.52 -5.62 4.71
N GLU A 23 5.94 -6.35 5.65
CA GLU A 23 5.75 -7.80 5.56
C GLU A 23 4.25 -8.12 5.66
N LEU A 24 3.69 -8.77 4.63
CA LEU A 24 2.30 -9.17 4.62
C LEU A 24 2.09 -10.36 5.56
N ARG A 25 1.16 -10.25 6.52
CA ARG A 25 0.94 -11.30 7.54
C ARG A 25 -0.24 -12.23 7.25
N SER A 26 -1.12 -11.86 6.34
CA SER A 26 -2.27 -12.66 5.94
C SER A 26 -2.58 -12.43 4.46
N PRO A 27 -3.33 -13.34 3.82
CA PRO A 27 -3.96 -13.04 2.53
C PRO A 27 -4.76 -11.73 2.59
N LEU A 28 -4.83 -11.05 1.45
CA LEU A 28 -5.59 -9.82 1.28
C LEU A 28 -7.07 -10.18 1.27
N GLU A 29 -7.87 -9.55 2.14
CA GLU A 29 -9.32 -9.58 2.00
C GLU A 29 -9.70 -8.43 1.07
N TYR A 30 -10.32 -8.75 -0.06
CA TYR A 30 -10.74 -7.77 -1.04
C TYR A 30 -12.21 -7.96 -1.39
N LYS A 31 -12.85 -6.86 -1.72
CA LYS A 31 -14.21 -6.83 -2.23
C LYS A 31 -14.18 -6.37 -3.68
N SER A 32 -14.89 -7.08 -4.53
CA SER A 32 -14.98 -6.76 -5.96
C SER A 32 -16.43 -6.47 -6.33
N GLU A 33 -16.73 -5.20 -6.57
CA GLU A 33 -18.01 -4.75 -7.12
C GLU A 33 -17.73 -3.95 -8.39
N ILE A 34 -18.19 -2.69 -8.48
CA ILE A 34 -17.85 -1.76 -9.56
C ILE A 34 -16.35 -1.40 -9.50
N LEU A 35 -15.78 -1.38 -8.29
CA LEU A 35 -14.36 -1.22 -8.03
C LEU A 35 -13.90 -2.41 -7.17
N THR A 36 -12.70 -2.91 -7.46
CA THR A 36 -12.02 -3.85 -6.57
C THR A 36 -11.22 -3.06 -5.54
N SER A 37 -11.53 -3.24 -4.26
CA SER A 37 -10.82 -2.60 -3.15
C SER A 37 -10.35 -3.63 -2.13
N CYS A 38 -9.21 -3.36 -1.51
CA CYS A 38 -8.72 -4.13 -0.37
C CYS A 38 -9.50 -3.70 0.88
N GLU A 39 -10.29 -4.59 1.46
CA GLU A 39 -11.03 -4.31 2.69
C GLU A 39 -10.14 -4.46 3.92
N LYS A 40 -9.21 -5.41 3.87
CA LYS A 40 -8.29 -5.67 4.99
C LYS A 40 -6.89 -6.02 4.51
N LEU A 41 -5.94 -5.20 4.96
CA LEU A 41 -4.51 -5.33 4.70
C LEU A 41 -3.77 -5.45 6.03
N LEU A 42 -3.43 -6.68 6.44
CA LEU A 42 -2.63 -6.90 7.65
C LEU A 42 -1.14 -6.92 7.29
N VAL A 43 -0.46 -5.81 7.60
CA VAL A 43 0.98 -5.67 7.38
C VAL A 43 1.72 -5.49 8.70
N LYS A 44 2.89 -6.12 8.80
CA LYS A 44 3.89 -5.79 9.80
C LYS A 44 4.79 -4.70 9.24
N VAL A 45 4.77 -3.54 9.87
CA VAL A 45 5.63 -2.41 9.53
C VAL A 45 6.90 -2.50 10.38
N LYS A 46 8.05 -2.66 9.74
CA LYS A 46 9.36 -2.60 10.41
C LYS A 46 10.06 -1.32 9.99
N PRO A 47 10.55 -0.47 10.92
CA PRO A 47 11.42 0.63 10.55
C PRO A 47 12.64 0.08 9.82
N ARG A 48 12.92 0.65 8.65
CA ARG A 48 14.11 0.32 7.89
C ARG A 48 15.30 0.98 8.58
N LYS A 49 16.26 0.17 9.04
CA LYS A 49 17.53 0.71 9.55
C LYS A 49 18.31 1.23 8.35
N PHE A 50 18.79 2.46 8.47
CA PHE A 50 19.71 3.08 7.51
C PHE A 50 21.14 2.68 7.82
#